data_AF-A0AAV1CNT6-F1
#
_entry.id   AF-A0AAV1CNT6-F1
#
_cell.length_a   1.000
_cell.length_b   1.000
_cell.length_c   1.000
_cell.angle_alpha   90.00
_cell.angle_beta   90.00
_cell.angle_gamma   90.00
#
_symmetry.space_group_name_H-M   'P 1'
#
loop_
_entity.id
_entity.type
_entity.pdbx_description
1 polymer ?
#
loop_
_entity_poly.entity_id
_entity_poly.type
_entity_poly.pdbx_seq_one_letter_code
_entity_poly.pdbx_strand_id
1 'polypeptide(L)'
;MGLLELVRSIDWEQESYPKYEDFLALPLFAIFFPTVRFFLDRFIFEKVGRRLIFGKGQLTHANLTDEQRKKIRKFKESAWKCIYYLSAEIFALSVTYNEPWFTNTKYYWVGPGDQVWPVQMYKSKLKALYMYTGGFYTYSIFALVFWETRRSDFGVSMGHHVATAILIGLSYIWRFARVGSIVLALHDASDVFLEIGKMSKYSGAEAVASFSFILFVLSWVVLRLTYYPFWVLWSTRYSALISE
;
A
#
# COMPACT_ATOMS: atom_id res chain seq x y z
N MET A 1 -19.66 16.95 16.99
CA MET A 1 -18.25 16.55 17.16
C MET A 1 -17.74 16.11 15.80
N GLY A 2 -16.88 16.90 15.18
CA GLY A 2 -16.43 16.63 13.80
C GLY A 2 -15.43 15.49 13.72
N LEU A 3 -15.35 14.80 12.58
CA LEU A 3 -14.35 13.75 12.33
C LEU A 3 -12.91 14.26 12.56
N LEU A 4 -12.64 15.52 12.24
CA LEU A 4 -11.35 16.17 12.49
C LEU A 4 -11.06 16.39 13.98
N GLU A 5 -12.06 16.67 14.80
CA GLU A 5 -11.91 16.79 16.26
C GLU A 5 -11.63 15.43 16.88
N LEU A 6 -12.32 14.38 16.39
CA LEU A 6 -12.07 13.00 16.79
C LEU A 6 -10.63 12.58 16.45
N VAL A 7 -10.18 12.82 15.21
CA VAL A 7 -8.80 12.49 14.77
C VAL A 7 -7.74 13.24 15.58
N ARG A 8 -8.00 14.50 15.95
CA ARG A 8 -7.11 15.30 16.80
C ARG A 8 -7.10 14.86 18.27
N SER A 9 -8.19 14.26 18.74
CA SER A 9 -8.28 13.72 20.11
C SER A 9 -7.56 12.38 20.30
N ILE A 10 -7.20 11.70 19.20
CA ILE A 10 -6.44 10.45 19.25
C ILE A 10 -4.98 10.78 19.59
N ASP A 11 -4.47 10.16 20.65
CA ASP A 11 -3.04 10.15 20.94
C ASP A 11 -2.32 9.15 20.02
N TRP A 12 -1.72 9.69 18.97
CA TRP A 12 -1.01 8.93 17.94
C TRP A 12 0.32 8.34 18.43
N GLU A 13 0.89 8.89 19.49
CA GLU A 13 2.16 8.45 20.09
C GLU A 13 1.95 7.48 21.25
N GLN A 14 0.71 7.29 21.72
CA GLN A 14 0.38 6.35 22.78
C GLN A 14 0.87 4.94 22.44
N GLU A 15 1.70 4.38 23.33
CA GLU A 15 2.19 3.01 23.23
C GLU A 15 1.25 2.04 23.96
N SER A 16 0.92 0.94 23.28
CA SER A 16 0.18 -0.16 23.89
C SER A 16 0.55 -1.48 23.24
N TYR A 17 0.36 -2.59 23.95
CA TYR A 17 0.55 -3.91 23.37
C TYR A 17 -0.44 -4.16 22.23
N PRO A 18 -0.03 -4.87 21.16
CA PRO A 18 -0.96 -5.33 20.14
C PRO A 18 -1.97 -6.29 20.76
N LYS A 19 -3.25 -6.08 20.46
CA LYS A 19 -4.36 -6.92 20.88
C LYS A 19 -5.11 -7.42 19.65
N TYR A 20 -5.77 -8.58 19.78
CA TYR A 20 -6.66 -9.07 18.72
C TYR A 20 -7.80 -8.11 18.41
N GLU A 21 -8.24 -7.34 19.40
CA GLU A 21 -9.25 -6.28 19.27
C GLU A 21 -8.84 -5.18 18.27
N ASP A 22 -7.54 -4.95 18.08
CA ASP A 22 -7.07 -3.94 17.11
C ASP A 22 -7.53 -4.31 15.67
N PHE A 23 -7.67 -5.60 15.36
CA PHE A 23 -8.17 -6.08 14.07
C PHE A 23 -9.64 -5.78 13.82
N LEU A 24 -10.41 -5.33 14.82
CA LEU A 24 -11.78 -4.84 14.62
C LEU A 24 -11.84 -3.59 13.75
N ALA A 25 -10.70 -2.91 13.54
CA ALA A 25 -10.58 -1.82 12.58
C ALA A 25 -10.46 -2.30 11.12
N LEU A 26 -10.08 -3.56 10.86
CA LEU A 26 -9.90 -4.08 9.49
C LEU A 26 -11.19 -4.01 8.65
N PRO A 27 -12.38 -4.44 9.15
CA PRO A 27 -13.62 -4.31 8.40
C PRO A 27 -13.94 -2.86 8.02
N LEU A 28 -13.61 -1.89 8.87
CA LEU A 28 -13.81 -0.46 8.56
C LEU A 28 -13.02 -0.06 7.32
N PHE A 29 -11.73 -0.43 7.26
CA PHE A 29 -10.90 -0.16 6.10
C PHE A 29 -11.33 -0.97 4.87
N ALA A 30 -11.73 -2.23 5.05
CA ALA A 30 -12.22 -3.08 3.97
C ALA A 30 -13.51 -2.55 3.31
N ILE A 31 -14.33 -1.76 4.03
CA ILE A 31 -15.50 -1.05 3.50
C ILE A 31 -15.12 0.34 2.96
N PHE A 32 -14.19 1.02 3.63
CA PHE A 32 -13.70 2.34 3.23
C PHE A 32 -13.11 2.33 1.81
N PHE A 33 -12.19 1.41 1.52
CA PHE A 33 -11.53 1.33 0.20
C PHE A 33 -12.49 1.16 -0.99
N PRO A 34 -13.42 0.18 -1.01
CA PRO A 34 -14.36 0.06 -2.13
C PRO A 34 -15.27 1.28 -2.24
N THR A 35 -15.64 1.90 -1.12
CA THR A 35 -16.45 3.13 -1.11
C THR A 35 -15.69 4.26 -1.80
N VAL A 36 -14.45 4.55 -1.37
CA VAL A 36 -13.61 5.59 -1.98
C VAL A 36 -13.37 5.27 -3.45
N ARG A 37 -13.03 4.02 -3.80
CA ARG A 37 -12.85 3.59 -5.20
C ARG A 37 -14.08 3.88 -6.04
N PHE A 38 -15.27 3.53 -5.55
CA PHE A 38 -16.53 3.76 -6.26
C PHE A 38 -16.74 5.26 -6.57
N PHE A 39 -16.53 6.14 -5.58
CA PHE A 39 -16.64 7.59 -5.79
C PHE A 39 -15.60 8.11 -6.78
N LEU A 40 -14.32 7.73 -6.60
CA LEU A 40 -13.24 8.14 -7.50
C LEU A 40 -13.49 7.64 -8.94
N ASP A 41 -13.91 6.39 -9.09
CA ASP A 41 -14.26 5.78 -10.38
C ASP A 41 -15.36 6.56 -11.10
N ARG A 42 -16.41 6.96 -10.37
CA ARG A 42 -17.58 7.61 -10.95
C ARG A 42 -17.33 9.09 -11.28
N PHE A 43 -16.66 9.81 -10.39
CA PHE A 43 -16.55 11.27 -10.48
C PHE A 43 -15.25 11.77 -11.08
N ILE A 44 -14.15 11.02 -10.94
CA ILE A 44 -12.80 11.46 -11.31
C ILE A 44 -12.21 10.58 -12.41
N PHE A 45 -11.96 9.29 -12.15
CA PHE A 45 -11.19 8.44 -13.06
C PHE A 45 -11.86 8.24 -14.41
N GLU A 46 -13.19 8.10 -14.45
CA GLU A 46 -13.94 8.01 -15.72
C GLU A 46 -13.73 9.27 -16.58
N LYS A 47 -13.86 10.47 -15.98
CA LYS A 47 -13.73 11.75 -16.69
C LYS A 47 -12.30 11.99 -17.16
N VAL A 48 -11.33 11.77 -16.26
CA VAL A 48 -9.91 11.93 -16.55
C VAL A 48 -9.46 10.93 -17.61
N GLY A 49 -9.80 9.64 -17.45
CA GLY A 49 -9.46 8.60 -18.41
C GLY A 49 -10.03 8.88 -19.81
N ARG A 50 -11.29 9.32 -19.90
CA ARG A 50 -11.87 9.70 -21.21
C ARG A 50 -11.12 10.86 -21.85
N ARG A 51 -10.84 11.91 -21.09
CA ARG A 51 -10.13 13.09 -21.58
C ARG A 51 -8.71 12.77 -22.03
N LEU A 52 -7.99 11.93 -21.29
CA LEU A 52 -6.60 11.57 -21.58
C LEU A 52 -6.49 10.56 -22.73
N ILE A 53 -7.43 9.62 -22.85
CA ILE A 53 -7.36 8.57 -23.87
C ILE A 53 -7.90 9.04 -25.23
N PHE A 54 -8.96 9.86 -25.26
CA PHE A 54 -9.68 10.21 -26.50
C PHE A 54 -9.66 11.72 -26.83
N GLY A 55 -9.12 12.56 -25.95
CA GLY A 55 -9.10 14.01 -26.14
C GLY A 55 -10.45 14.70 -25.84
N LYS A 56 -10.52 16.03 -26.05
CA LYS A 56 -11.66 16.88 -25.66
C LYS A 56 -12.92 16.75 -26.53
N GLY A 57 -12.89 16.03 -27.66
CA GLY A 57 -13.89 16.16 -28.72
C GLY A 57 -14.76 14.95 -29.04
N GLN A 58 -14.45 13.76 -28.51
CA GLN A 58 -15.28 12.57 -28.67
C GLN A 58 -15.67 12.13 -27.27
N LEU A 59 -16.97 11.93 -27.00
CA LEU A 59 -17.52 10.84 -26.17
C LEU A 59 -18.83 11.18 -25.45
N THR A 60 -19.92 11.17 -26.19
CA THR A 60 -21.20 10.68 -25.65
C THR A 60 -21.10 9.16 -25.44
N HIS A 61 -21.72 8.66 -24.37
CA HIS A 61 -21.63 7.27 -23.88
C HIS A 61 -22.03 6.18 -24.91
N ALA A 62 -22.61 6.55 -26.05
CA ALA A 62 -23.24 5.65 -27.01
C ALA A 62 -22.28 5.02 -28.04
N ASN A 63 -21.12 5.60 -28.34
CA ASN A 63 -20.29 5.18 -29.50
C ASN A 63 -18.90 4.59 -29.15
N LEU A 64 -18.64 4.20 -27.89
CA LEU A 64 -17.37 3.54 -27.53
C LEU A 64 -17.34 2.09 -27.98
N THR A 65 -16.29 1.71 -28.73
CA THR A 65 -16.01 0.30 -29.03
C THR A 65 -15.62 -0.46 -27.76
N ASP A 66 -15.77 -1.78 -27.76
CA ASP A 66 -15.43 -2.61 -26.60
C ASP A 66 -13.96 -2.50 -26.19
N GLU A 67 -13.05 -2.34 -27.16
CA GLU A 67 -11.62 -2.12 -26.89
C GLU A 67 -11.37 -0.81 -26.17
N GLN A 68 -12.09 0.25 -26.54
CA GLN A 68 -11.99 1.54 -25.87
C GLN A 68 -12.55 1.47 -24.44
N ARG A 69 -13.66 0.77 -24.22
CA ARG A 69 -14.22 0.52 -22.87
C ARG A 69 -13.25 -0.26 -21.99
N LYS A 70 -12.61 -1.31 -22.53
CA LYS A 70 -11.57 -2.08 -21.84
C LYS A 70 -10.37 -1.19 -21.45
N LYS A 71 -9.95 -0.29 -22.35
CA LYS A 71 -8.84 0.65 -22.10
C LYS A 71 -9.16 1.61 -20.95
N ILE A 72 -10.37 2.18 -20.92
CA ILE A 72 -10.84 3.02 -19.80
C ILE A 72 -10.86 2.21 -18.50
N ARG A 73 -11.40 0.98 -18.51
CA ARG A 73 -11.45 0.14 -17.31
C ARG A 73 -10.06 -0.14 -16.75
N LYS A 74 -9.09 -0.50 -17.60
CA LYS A 74 -7.70 -0.72 -17.20
C LYS A 74 -7.04 0.55 -16.66
N PHE A 75 -7.33 1.71 -17.26
CA PHE A 75 -6.88 3.00 -16.75
C PHE A 75 -7.42 3.27 -15.34
N LYS A 76 -8.72 3.04 -15.11
CA LYS A 76 -9.36 3.22 -13.79
C LYS A 76 -8.79 2.28 -12.73
N GLU A 77 -8.58 1.01 -13.07
CA GLU A 77 -7.91 0.03 -12.20
C GLU A 77 -6.52 0.53 -11.79
N SER A 78 -5.71 1.02 -12.75
CA SER A 78 -4.38 1.55 -12.47
C SER A 78 -4.41 2.86 -11.68
N ALA A 79 -5.37 3.75 -11.97
CA ALA A 79 -5.53 5.00 -11.22
C ALA A 79 -5.88 4.75 -9.75
N TRP A 80 -6.77 3.79 -9.49
CA TRP A 80 -7.10 3.36 -8.13
C TRP A 80 -5.87 2.85 -7.38
N LYS A 81 -5.10 1.93 -8.00
CA LYS A 81 -3.88 1.39 -7.41
C LYS A 81 -2.84 2.47 -7.16
N CYS A 82 -2.66 3.40 -8.11
CA CYS A 82 -1.77 4.54 -7.96
C CYS A 82 -2.12 5.41 -6.74
N ILE A 83 -3.40 5.74 -6.54
CA ILE A 83 -3.84 6.53 -5.39
C ILE A 83 -3.60 5.78 -4.09
N TYR A 84 -3.93 4.49 -4.06
CA TYR A 84 -3.65 3.66 -2.89
C TYR A 84 -2.15 3.64 -2.56
N TYR A 85 -1.29 3.22 -3.49
CA TYR A 85 0.15 3.09 -3.21
C TYR A 85 0.78 4.43 -2.81
N LEU A 86 0.37 5.53 -3.43
CA LEU A 86 0.84 6.86 -3.04
C LEU A 86 0.40 7.22 -1.62
N SER A 87 -0.86 6.98 -1.28
CA SER A 87 -1.37 7.25 0.07
C SER A 87 -0.76 6.34 1.13
N ALA A 88 -0.53 5.07 0.81
CA ALA A 88 0.12 4.09 1.67
C ALA A 88 1.57 4.48 1.93
N GLU A 89 2.30 4.90 0.89
CA GLU A 89 3.68 5.34 1.00
C GLU A 89 3.81 6.61 1.86
N ILE A 90 2.98 7.63 1.59
CA ILE A 90 2.94 8.85 2.41
C ILE A 90 2.63 8.50 3.86
N PHE A 91 1.68 7.60 4.10
CA PHE A 91 1.31 7.21 5.45
C PHE A 91 2.44 6.44 6.15
N ALA A 92 3.05 5.46 5.47
CA ALA A 92 4.16 4.68 5.99
C ALA A 92 5.36 5.58 6.34
N LEU A 93 5.73 6.52 5.47
CA LEU A 93 6.77 7.50 5.74
C LEU A 93 6.39 8.42 6.91
N SER A 94 5.16 8.93 6.98
CA SER A 94 4.74 9.79 8.09
C SER A 94 4.79 9.09 9.45
N VAL A 95 4.52 7.78 9.48
CA VAL A 95 4.54 6.95 10.69
C VAL A 95 5.96 6.60 11.11
N THR A 96 6.85 6.35 10.14
CA THR A 96 8.18 5.80 10.40
C THR A 96 9.29 6.83 10.42
N TYR A 97 9.20 7.93 9.67
CA TYR A 97 10.30 8.88 9.45
C TYR A 97 10.93 9.43 10.74
N ASN A 98 10.12 9.74 11.76
CA ASN A 98 10.57 10.27 13.04
C ASN A 98 10.94 9.18 14.07
N GLU A 99 10.85 7.90 13.69
CA GLU A 99 11.11 6.79 14.58
C GLU A 99 12.57 6.31 14.48
N PRO A 100 13.18 5.86 15.58
CA PRO A 100 14.60 5.50 15.60
C PRO A 100 14.93 4.32 14.68
N TRP A 101 13.94 3.46 14.40
CA TRP A 101 14.10 2.32 13.51
C TRP A 101 14.09 2.66 12.02
N PHE A 102 13.78 3.89 11.63
CA PHE A 102 13.84 4.32 10.23
C PHE A 102 15.27 4.31 9.68
N THR A 103 16.24 4.71 10.51
CA THR A 103 17.65 4.81 10.11
C THR A 103 18.51 3.67 10.66
N ASN A 104 18.14 3.11 11.82
CA ASN A 104 18.95 2.09 12.48
C ASN A 104 18.14 0.81 12.75
N THR A 105 18.55 -0.25 12.06
CA THR A 105 17.88 -1.56 12.06
C THR A 105 17.95 -2.29 13.40
N LYS A 106 18.85 -1.89 14.31
CA LYS A 106 18.87 -2.40 15.70
C LYS A 106 17.53 -2.14 16.40
N TYR A 107 16.90 -1.01 16.13
CA TYR A 107 15.66 -0.62 16.79
C TYR A 107 14.40 -1.32 16.26
N TYR A 108 14.56 -2.18 15.25
CA TYR A 108 13.54 -3.17 14.91
C TYR A 108 13.33 -4.14 16.07
N TRP A 109 14.42 -4.51 16.75
CA TRP A 109 14.44 -5.56 17.78
C TRP A 109 14.50 -5.00 19.19
N VAL A 110 15.07 -3.81 19.37
CA VAL A 110 15.21 -3.14 20.67
C VAL A 110 14.42 -1.83 20.67
N GLY A 111 13.68 -1.56 21.75
CA GLY A 111 12.94 -0.31 21.96
C GLY A 111 13.45 0.50 23.15
N PRO A 112 12.78 1.61 23.48
CA PRO A 112 13.04 2.37 24.70
C PRO A 112 12.78 1.54 25.96
N GLY A 113 13.56 1.78 27.01
CA GLY A 113 13.48 1.03 28.27
C GLY A 113 13.89 -0.44 28.10
N ASP A 114 13.11 -1.34 28.70
CA ASP A 114 13.37 -2.79 28.68
C ASP A 114 12.69 -3.51 27.50
N GLN A 115 12.21 -2.78 26.48
CA GLN A 115 11.54 -3.38 25.33
C GLN A 115 12.54 -4.11 24.43
N VAL A 116 12.49 -5.44 24.43
CA VAL A 116 13.26 -6.30 23.54
C VAL A 116 12.32 -7.29 22.89
N TRP A 117 12.42 -7.48 21.58
CA TRP A 117 11.61 -8.47 20.87
C TRP A 117 11.75 -9.85 21.55
N PRO A 118 10.65 -10.58 21.83
CA PRO A 118 9.29 -10.32 21.35
C PRO A 118 8.48 -9.33 22.20
N VAL A 119 8.92 -8.85 23.35
CA VAL A 119 8.13 -7.93 24.19
C VAL A 119 8.26 -6.47 23.72
N GLN A 120 7.46 -6.11 22.71
CA GLN A 120 7.41 -4.74 22.17
C GLN A 120 5.98 -4.16 22.18
N MET A 121 5.88 -2.86 22.46
CA MET A 121 4.65 -2.07 22.34
C MET A 121 4.61 -1.30 21.02
N TYR A 122 3.39 -1.00 20.57
CA TYR A 122 3.13 -0.27 19.33
C TYR A 122 2.48 1.06 19.63
N LYS A 123 2.98 2.09 18.95
CA LYS A 123 2.33 3.38 18.88
C LYS A 123 1.03 3.28 18.09
N SER A 124 0.00 4.03 18.49
CA SER A 124 -1.30 4.08 17.81
C SER A 124 -1.17 4.33 16.30
N LYS A 125 -0.25 5.20 15.88
CA LYS A 125 0.03 5.47 14.45
C LYS A 125 0.54 4.25 13.68
N LEU A 126 1.35 3.40 14.31
CA LEU A 126 1.87 2.16 13.71
C LEU A 126 0.76 1.11 13.60
N LYS A 127 -0.10 1.01 14.62
CA LYS A 127 -1.29 0.15 14.56
C LYS A 127 -2.20 0.57 13.40
N ALA A 128 -2.46 1.88 13.26
CA ALA A 128 -3.28 2.42 12.19
C ALA A 128 -2.70 2.12 10.79
N LEU A 129 -1.38 2.22 10.61
CA LEU A 129 -0.72 1.81 9.36
C LEU A 129 -1.00 0.34 9.02
N TYR A 130 -0.87 -0.56 9.99
CA TYR A 130 -1.15 -1.98 9.80
C TYR A 130 -2.61 -2.28 9.48
N MET A 131 -3.55 -1.58 10.12
CA MET A 131 -4.98 -1.75 9.83
C MET A 131 -5.34 -1.17 8.46
N TYR A 132 -4.71 -0.07 8.06
CA TYR A 132 -4.88 0.54 6.74
C TYR A 132 -4.41 -0.41 5.63
N THR A 133 -3.17 -0.89 5.70
CA THR A 133 -2.62 -1.80 4.67
C THR A 133 -3.31 -3.16 4.71
N GLY A 134 -3.52 -3.74 5.89
CA GLY A 134 -4.25 -5.00 6.05
C GLY A 134 -5.68 -4.93 5.51
N GLY A 135 -6.37 -3.81 5.75
CA GLY A 135 -7.71 -3.56 5.22
C GLY A 135 -7.72 -3.48 3.69
N PHE A 136 -6.71 -2.82 3.09
CA PHE A 136 -6.58 -2.76 1.64
C PHE A 136 -6.31 -4.12 1.01
N TYR A 137 -5.38 -4.91 1.56
CA TYR A 137 -5.07 -6.23 1.01
C TYR A 137 -6.25 -7.19 1.15
N THR A 138 -7.00 -7.11 2.26
CA THR A 138 -8.25 -7.84 2.44
C THR A 138 -9.28 -7.45 1.38
N TYR A 139 -9.54 -6.15 1.24
CA TYR A 139 -10.42 -5.61 0.19
C TYR A 139 -9.96 -6.04 -1.22
N SER A 140 -8.66 -5.99 -1.50
CA SER A 140 -8.10 -6.27 -2.82
C SER A 140 -8.26 -7.73 -3.23
N ILE A 141 -8.25 -8.67 -2.27
CA ILE A 141 -8.60 -10.07 -2.53
C ILE A 141 -10.04 -10.17 -3.06
N PHE A 142 -11.00 -9.55 -2.37
CA PHE A 142 -12.40 -9.52 -2.84
C PHE A 142 -12.54 -8.79 -4.18
N ALA A 143 -11.84 -7.66 -4.34
CA ALA A 143 -11.85 -6.90 -5.58
C ALA A 143 -11.31 -7.73 -6.74
N LEU A 144 -10.21 -8.49 -6.57
CA LEU A 144 -9.67 -9.36 -7.61
C LEU A 144 -10.65 -10.46 -8.02
N VAL A 145 -11.40 -11.04 -7.08
CA VAL A 145 -12.37 -12.09 -7.37
C VAL A 145 -13.61 -11.55 -8.10
N PHE A 146 -14.14 -10.41 -7.64
CA PHE A 146 -15.49 -9.96 -8.03
C PHE A 146 -15.55 -8.67 -8.86
N TRP A 147 -14.52 -7.82 -8.84
CA TRP A 147 -14.55 -6.47 -9.45
C TRP A 147 -13.50 -6.29 -10.55
N GLU A 148 -12.25 -6.66 -10.31
CA GLU A 148 -11.15 -6.39 -11.25
C GLU A 148 -11.20 -7.29 -12.48
N THR A 149 -10.67 -6.78 -13.60
CA THR A 149 -10.52 -7.57 -14.82
C THR A 149 -9.59 -8.75 -14.55
N ARG A 150 -10.09 -9.98 -14.74
CA ARG A 150 -9.27 -11.18 -14.71
C ARG A 150 -8.24 -11.15 -15.85
N ARG A 151 -6.96 -11.19 -15.49
CA ARG A 151 -5.81 -11.22 -16.41
C ARG A 151 -5.14 -12.60 -16.36
N SER A 152 -4.23 -12.88 -17.30
CA SER A 152 -3.53 -14.17 -17.39
C SER A 152 -2.66 -14.46 -16.16
N ASP A 153 -2.18 -13.42 -15.48
CA ASP A 153 -1.40 -13.45 -14.25
C ASP A 153 -2.26 -13.46 -12.97
N PHE A 154 -3.57 -13.67 -13.08
CA PHE A 154 -4.51 -13.64 -11.96
C PHE A 154 -4.08 -14.53 -10.79
N GLY A 155 -3.64 -15.77 -11.05
CA GLY A 155 -3.26 -16.71 -9.99
C GLY A 155 -2.06 -16.21 -9.18
N VAL A 156 -1.04 -15.67 -9.85
CA VAL A 156 0.15 -15.11 -9.21
C VAL A 156 -0.21 -13.85 -8.42
N SER A 157 -1.04 -12.97 -8.99
CA SER A 157 -1.49 -11.76 -8.30
C SER A 157 -2.33 -12.10 -7.07
N MET A 158 -3.27 -13.05 -7.17
CA MET A 158 -4.08 -13.51 -6.04
C MET A 158 -3.20 -14.12 -4.94
N GLY A 159 -2.29 -15.01 -5.32
CA GLY A 159 -1.34 -15.63 -4.39
C GLY A 159 -0.50 -14.59 -3.65
N HIS A 160 -0.03 -13.56 -4.36
CA HIS A 160 0.67 -12.43 -3.75
C HIS A 160 -0.20 -11.69 -2.72
N HIS A 161 -1.45 -11.33 -3.04
CA HIS A 161 -2.31 -10.59 -2.11
C HIS A 161 -2.64 -11.42 -0.85
N VAL A 162 -2.90 -12.72 -1.02
CA VAL A 162 -3.14 -13.63 0.11
C VAL A 162 -1.88 -13.76 0.97
N ALA A 163 -0.71 -13.95 0.36
CA ALA A 163 0.55 -14.03 1.08
C ALA A 163 0.84 -12.74 1.86
N THR A 164 0.66 -11.58 1.23
CA THR A 164 0.88 -10.28 1.90
C THR A 164 -0.12 -10.06 3.05
N ALA A 165 -1.39 -10.42 2.89
CA ALA A 165 -2.38 -10.33 3.98
C ALA A 165 -1.98 -11.21 5.17
N ILE A 166 -1.53 -12.45 4.92
CA ILE A 166 -1.01 -13.36 5.96
C ILE A 166 0.23 -12.77 6.62
N LEU A 167 1.19 -12.26 5.84
CA LEU A 167 2.41 -11.65 6.36
C LEU A 167 2.13 -10.42 7.23
N ILE A 168 1.17 -9.56 6.85
CA ILE A 168 0.75 -8.41 7.66
C ILE A 168 0.16 -8.90 9.00
N GLY A 169 -0.76 -9.87 8.96
CA GLY A 169 -1.38 -10.43 10.16
C GLY A 169 -0.38 -11.09 11.10
N LEU A 170 0.48 -11.97 10.58
CA LEU A 170 1.52 -12.63 11.36
C LEU A 170 2.57 -11.63 11.89
N SER A 171 2.96 -10.65 11.07
CA SER A 171 3.87 -9.58 11.49
C SER A 171 3.30 -8.79 12.68
N TYR A 172 2.00 -8.53 12.69
CA TYR A 172 1.35 -7.86 13.82
C TYR A 172 1.31 -8.73 15.08
N ILE A 173 0.94 -10.01 14.95
CA ILE A 173 0.79 -10.94 16.09
C ILE A 173 2.14 -11.32 16.70
N TRP A 174 3.16 -11.59 15.87
CA TRP A 174 4.52 -11.97 16.29
C TRP A 174 5.43 -10.79 16.58
N ARG A 175 4.82 -9.61 16.66
CA ARG A 175 5.45 -8.40 17.16
C ARG A 175 6.52 -7.80 16.24
N PHE A 176 6.45 -8.05 14.93
CA PHE A 176 7.37 -7.53 13.91
C PHE A 176 6.95 -6.18 13.30
N ALA A 177 6.00 -5.43 13.90
CA ALA A 177 5.44 -4.24 13.28
C ALA A 177 6.45 -3.13 12.92
N ARG A 178 7.51 -2.95 13.72
CA ARG A 178 8.56 -1.97 13.41
C ARG A 178 9.27 -2.33 12.10
N VAL A 179 9.75 -3.57 11.99
CA VAL A 179 10.38 -4.08 10.76
C VAL A 179 9.41 -4.03 9.59
N GLY A 180 8.18 -4.50 9.80
CA GLY A 180 7.21 -4.63 8.73
C GLY A 180 6.70 -3.29 8.22
N SER A 181 6.70 -2.23 9.05
CA SER A 181 6.42 -0.86 8.57
C SER A 181 7.43 -0.37 7.52
N ILE A 182 8.71 -0.72 7.68
CA ILE A 182 9.75 -0.42 6.69
C ILE A 182 9.61 -1.33 5.47
N VAL A 183 9.27 -2.62 5.67
CA VAL A 183 9.00 -3.53 4.55
C VAL A 183 7.86 -3.02 3.68
N LEU A 184 6.77 -2.54 4.29
CA LEU A 184 5.62 -1.94 3.57
C LEU A 184 6.06 -0.74 2.72
N ALA A 185 6.80 0.21 3.30
CA ALA A 185 7.32 1.38 2.56
C ALA A 185 8.25 0.98 1.40
N LEU A 186 9.21 0.09 1.64
CA LEU A 186 10.15 -0.36 0.61
C LEU A 186 9.45 -1.08 -0.55
N HIS A 187 8.38 -1.82 -0.27
CA HIS A 187 7.65 -2.53 -1.31
C HIS A 187 6.74 -1.57 -2.08
N ASP A 188 5.89 -0.79 -1.41
CA ASP A 188 4.83 -0.01 -2.07
C ASP A 188 5.36 1.19 -2.88
N ALA A 189 6.50 1.78 -2.50
CA ALA A 189 7.05 2.97 -3.16
C ALA A 189 7.27 2.83 -4.67
N SER A 190 7.79 1.69 -5.13
CA SER A 190 8.07 1.47 -6.55
C SER A 190 6.79 1.30 -7.38
N ASP A 191 5.72 0.77 -6.79
CA ASP A 191 4.47 0.48 -7.50
C ASP A 191 3.71 1.76 -7.88
N VAL A 192 3.97 2.89 -7.22
CA VAL A 192 3.47 4.22 -7.63
C VAL A 192 3.93 4.53 -9.07
N PHE A 193 5.22 4.39 -9.36
CA PHE A 193 5.76 4.65 -10.69
C PHE A 193 5.23 3.66 -11.73
N LEU A 194 5.04 2.40 -11.33
CA LEU A 194 4.48 1.37 -12.20
C LEU A 194 3.06 1.71 -12.66
N GLU A 195 2.20 2.14 -11.73
CA GLU A 195 0.82 2.48 -12.06
C GLU A 195 0.70 3.79 -12.87
N ILE A 196 1.57 4.78 -12.61
CA ILE A 196 1.69 5.98 -13.47
C ILE A 196 2.09 5.58 -14.90
N GLY A 197 3.06 4.67 -15.04
CA GLY A 197 3.49 4.14 -16.33
C GLY A 197 2.34 3.46 -17.10
N LYS A 198 1.57 2.60 -16.43
CA LYS A 198 0.39 1.94 -17.02
C LYS A 198 -0.67 2.95 -17.45
N MET A 199 -1.03 3.91 -16.60
CA MET A 199 -1.98 4.97 -16.94
C MET A 199 -1.52 5.78 -18.17
N SER A 200 -0.24 6.12 -18.22
CA SER A 200 0.37 6.86 -19.34
C SER A 200 0.33 6.04 -20.64
N LYS A 201 0.64 4.74 -20.56
CA LYS A 201 0.56 3.81 -21.70
C LYS A 201 -0.87 3.68 -22.23
N TYR A 202 -1.86 3.59 -21.34
CA TYR A 202 -3.27 3.58 -21.75
C TYR A 202 -3.72 4.90 -22.36
N SER A 203 -3.11 6.03 -21.97
CA SER A 203 -3.41 7.35 -22.53
C SER A 203 -2.68 7.66 -23.83
N GLY A 204 -1.75 6.79 -24.28
CA GLY A 204 -0.90 7.03 -25.44
C GLY A 204 0.27 7.99 -25.19
N ALA A 205 0.52 8.35 -23.92
CA ALA A 205 1.64 9.21 -23.51
C ALA A 205 2.93 8.37 -23.37
N GLU A 206 3.49 7.91 -24.49
CA GLU A 206 4.62 6.98 -24.53
C GLU A 206 5.88 7.52 -23.83
N ALA A 207 6.17 8.81 -23.96
CA ALA A 207 7.32 9.42 -23.27
C ALA A 207 7.20 9.34 -21.74
N VAL A 208 6.01 9.65 -21.20
CA VAL A 208 5.76 9.57 -19.75
C VAL A 208 5.74 8.11 -19.28
N ALA A 209 5.20 7.20 -20.10
CA ALA A 209 5.21 5.77 -19.80
C ALA A 209 6.64 5.23 -19.69
N SER A 210 7.50 5.54 -20.66
CA SER A 210 8.92 5.12 -20.66
C SER A 210 9.70 5.73 -19.49
N PHE A 211 9.51 7.03 -19.22
CA PHE A 211 10.15 7.68 -18.08
C PHE A 211 9.72 7.06 -16.75
N SER A 212 8.42 6.84 -16.55
CA SER A 212 7.89 6.21 -15.33
C SER A 212 8.38 4.77 -15.18
N PHE A 213 8.54 4.05 -16.29
CA PHE A 213 9.11 2.69 -16.28
C PHE A 213 10.57 2.69 -15.84
N ILE A 214 11.39 3.63 -16.30
CA ILE A 214 12.78 3.78 -15.85
C ILE A 214 12.82 4.04 -14.34
N LEU A 215 12.00 4.97 -13.84
CA LEU A 215 11.91 5.25 -12.40
C LEU A 215 11.44 4.04 -11.58
N PHE A 216 10.47 3.29 -12.10
CA PHE A 216 10.02 2.04 -11.50
C PHE A 216 11.18 1.04 -11.38
N VAL A 217 11.94 0.78 -12.45
CA VAL A 217 13.05 -0.18 -12.41
C VAL A 217 14.14 0.28 -11.43
N LEU A 218 14.53 1.56 -11.48
CA LEU A 218 15.55 2.10 -10.57
C LEU A 218 15.12 1.99 -9.11
N SER A 219 13.91 2.43 -8.78
CA SER A 219 13.37 2.34 -7.41
C SER A 219 13.21 0.89 -6.96
N TRP A 220 12.76 -0.01 -7.83
CA TRP A 220 12.61 -1.43 -7.51
C TRP A 220 13.97 -2.09 -7.20
N VAL A 221 15.00 -1.82 -7.99
CA VAL A 221 16.37 -2.34 -7.74
C VAL A 221 16.92 -1.80 -6.41
N VAL A 222 16.80 -0.50 -6.18
CA VAL A 222 17.32 0.11 -4.95
C VAL A 222 16.55 -0.40 -3.73
N LEU A 223 15.23 -0.32 -3.73
CA LEU A 223 14.42 -0.58 -2.55
C LEU A 223 14.26 -2.09 -2.28
N ARG A 224 13.85 -2.86 -3.29
CA ARG A 224 13.52 -4.29 -3.11
C ARG A 224 14.70 -5.23 -3.32
N LEU A 225 15.66 -4.92 -4.20
CA LEU A 225 16.84 -5.77 -4.41
C LEU A 225 18.07 -5.36 -3.60
N THR A 226 18.14 -4.13 -3.09
CA THR A 226 19.31 -3.66 -2.32
C THR A 226 18.96 -3.42 -0.86
N TYR A 227 18.10 -2.46 -0.55
CA TYR A 227 17.78 -2.12 0.85
C TYR A 227 17.11 -3.27 1.60
N TYR A 228 16.08 -3.88 1.01
CA TYR A 228 15.36 -4.97 1.66
C TYR A 228 16.27 -6.15 2.08
N PRO A 229 17.07 -6.78 1.19
CA PRO A 229 17.90 -7.91 1.61
C PRO A 229 19.12 -7.52 2.46
N PHE A 230 19.83 -6.45 2.09
CA PHE A 230 21.11 -6.14 2.76
C PHE A 230 20.95 -5.38 4.08
N TRP A 231 19.80 -4.74 4.32
CA TRP A 231 19.55 -4.02 5.57
C TRP A 231 18.45 -4.67 6.40
N VAL A 232 17.28 -4.90 5.80
CA VAL A 232 16.12 -5.41 6.55
C VAL A 232 16.29 -6.89 6.86
N LEU A 233 16.53 -7.74 5.85
CA LEU A 233 16.74 -9.18 6.11
C LEU A 233 18.02 -9.44 6.90
N TRP A 234 19.11 -8.70 6.62
CA TRP A 234 20.33 -8.81 7.42
C TRP A 234 20.08 -8.53 8.90
N SER A 235 19.20 -7.58 9.22
CA SER A 235 18.91 -7.21 10.60
C SER A 235 18.36 -8.37 11.44
N THR A 236 17.72 -9.37 10.82
CA THR A 236 17.20 -10.55 11.52
C THR A 236 18.31 -11.39 12.18
N ARG A 237 19.58 -11.24 11.76
CA ARG A 237 20.71 -11.85 12.46
C ARG A 237 20.88 -11.28 13.87
N TYR A 238 20.56 -10.00 14.09
CA TYR A 238 20.63 -9.40 15.42
C TYR A 238 19.57 -9.98 16.35
N SER A 239 18.37 -10.33 15.86
CA SER A 239 17.37 -10.97 16.73
C SER A 239 17.83 -12.34 17.21
N ALA A 240 18.50 -13.12 16.35
CA ALA A 240 19.05 -14.42 16.73
C ALA A 240 20.12 -14.32 17.83
N LEU A 241 20.97 -13.28 17.78
CA LEU A 241 22.01 -13.04 18.78
C LEU A 241 21.48 -12.52 20.12
N ILE A 242 20.29 -11.90 20.14
CA ILE A 242 19.66 -11.42 21.37
C ILE A 242 18.88 -12.54 22.08
N SER A 243 18.54 -13.62 21.36
CA SER A 243 17.82 -14.79 21.89
C SER A 243 18.70 -15.90 22.43
N GLU A 244 20.03 -15.77 22.33
CA GLU A 244 21.04 -16.64 22.97
C GLU A 244 21.51 -16.04 24.30
#